data_AF-A0A7L9UZF5-F1
#
_entry.id   AF-A0A7L9UZF5-F1
#
_cell.length_a   1.000
_cell.length_b   1.000
_cell.length_c   1.000
_cell.angle_alpha   90.00
_cell.angle_beta   90.00
_cell.angle_gamma   90.00
#
_symmetry.space_group_name_H-M   'P 1'
#
loop_
_entity.id
_entity.type
_entity.pdbx_description
1 polymer ?
#
loop_
_entity_poly.entity_id
_entity_poly.type
_entity_poly.pdbx_seq_one_letter_code
_entity_poly.pdbx_strand_id
1 'polypeptide(L)'
;MTMKKTLIASAVMASIFIAPAAFAFKEYPAGEPVTMNEMELAAVYLQPIDMEPRGMGLPAAKADVHLEADIHAVEGNKNGFGAGEWIPYLTISYTLVNNDTGEKQEGTFMPMVASDGPHYGANIKMMGVGNYKVTYHIEPPSKAGMHRHTDSETGVGRWWKPFDVSYEFKYVGLN
;
A
#
# COMPACT_ATOMS: atom_id res chain seq x y z
N MET A 1 -53.74 -8.90 29.72
CA MET A 1 -53.42 -8.14 28.49
C MET A 1 -51.95 -8.40 28.18
N THR A 2 -51.69 -9.19 27.14
CA THR A 2 -50.39 -9.81 26.85
C THR A 2 -49.49 -8.80 26.12
N MET A 3 -48.47 -8.25 26.78
CA MET A 3 -47.49 -7.38 26.13
C MET A 3 -46.51 -8.22 25.31
N LYS A 4 -46.60 -8.09 23.98
CA LYS A 4 -45.65 -8.69 23.04
C LYS A 4 -44.31 -7.95 23.13
N LYS A 5 -43.25 -8.74 23.26
CA LYS A 5 -41.84 -8.31 23.20
C LYS A 5 -41.52 -7.84 21.78
N THR A 6 -40.89 -6.67 21.65
CA THR A 6 -40.27 -6.25 20.40
C THR A 6 -38.81 -5.91 20.70
N LEU A 7 -37.93 -6.89 20.48
CA LEU A 7 -36.49 -6.66 20.42
C LEU A 7 -36.18 -6.13 19.02
N ILE A 8 -35.82 -4.85 18.94
CA ILE A 8 -35.27 -4.26 17.72
C ILE A 8 -33.77 -4.62 17.73
N ALA A 9 -33.42 -5.68 16.99
CA ALA A 9 -32.04 -6.01 16.71
C ALA A 9 -31.58 -5.13 15.53
N SER A 10 -30.84 -4.07 15.83
CA SER A 10 -30.15 -3.27 14.82
C SER A 10 -28.92 -4.05 14.33
N ALA A 11 -29.05 -4.73 13.20
CA ALA A 11 -27.90 -5.30 12.49
C ALA A 11 -27.20 -4.17 11.72
N VAL A 12 -26.02 -3.77 12.19
CA VAL A 12 -25.08 -2.96 11.41
C VAL A 12 -24.54 -3.88 10.31
N MET A 13 -25.05 -3.71 9.09
CA MET A 13 -24.48 -4.32 7.89
C MET A 13 -23.19 -3.55 7.58
N ALA A 14 -22.04 -4.08 7.97
CA ALA A 14 -20.76 -3.67 7.41
C ALA A 14 -20.78 -4.07 5.94
N SER A 15 -20.97 -3.09 5.04
CA SER A 15 -20.85 -3.28 3.61
C SER A 15 -19.38 -3.49 3.26
N ILE A 16 -18.95 -4.75 3.26
CA ILE A 16 -17.73 -5.18 2.61
C ILE A 16 -17.98 -5.05 1.10
N PHE A 17 -17.49 -3.99 0.49
CA PHE A 17 -17.40 -3.89 -0.97
C PHE A 17 -16.23 -4.76 -1.44
N ILE A 18 -16.45 -6.08 -1.57
CA ILE A 18 -15.62 -6.88 -2.46
C ILE A 18 -16.15 -6.65 -3.86
N ALA A 19 -15.51 -5.74 -4.61
CA ALA A 19 -15.64 -5.75 -6.05
C ALA A 19 -14.88 -7.00 -6.57
N PRO A 20 -15.51 -7.90 -7.34
CA PRO A 20 -14.80 -8.99 -7.97
C PRO A 20 -14.12 -8.46 -9.23
N ALA A 21 -12.90 -7.98 -9.09
CA ALA A 21 -12.03 -7.86 -10.24
C ALA A 21 -11.41 -9.24 -10.46
N ALA A 22 -11.94 -9.99 -11.42
CA ALA A 22 -11.34 -11.21 -11.93
C ALA A 22 -10.06 -10.85 -12.70
N PHE A 23 -9.01 -10.45 -11.98
CA PHE A 23 -7.66 -10.34 -12.51
C PHE A 23 -6.88 -11.60 -12.16
N ALA A 24 -6.20 -12.16 -13.17
CA ALA A 24 -5.68 -13.52 -13.18
C ALA A 24 -4.29 -13.64 -12.53
N PHE A 25 -4.08 -13.03 -11.37
CA PHE A 25 -2.85 -13.19 -10.59
C PHE A 25 -3.15 -13.21 -9.09
N LYS A 26 -2.25 -13.81 -8.32
CA LYS A 26 -2.44 -14.06 -6.89
C LYS A 26 -1.50 -13.16 -6.10
N GLU A 27 -2.08 -12.27 -5.32
CA GLU A 27 -1.39 -11.47 -4.32
C GLU A 27 -1.43 -12.11 -2.95
N TYR A 28 -0.43 -11.77 -2.15
CA TYR A 28 -0.26 -12.22 -0.78
C TYR A 28 -0.14 -10.99 0.11
N PRO A 29 -0.96 -10.88 1.18
CA PRO A 29 -0.85 -9.76 2.11
C PRO A 29 0.46 -9.86 2.91
N ALA A 30 1.14 -8.73 3.05
CA ALA A 30 2.28 -8.57 3.95
C ALA A 30 1.81 -7.78 5.19
N GLY A 31 1.25 -8.48 6.18
CA GLY A 31 0.70 -7.87 7.38
C GLY A 31 -0.70 -7.28 7.15
N GLU A 32 -1.10 -6.35 8.03
CA GLU A 32 -2.42 -5.72 8.01
C GLU A 32 -2.36 -4.27 7.52
N PRO A 33 -3.39 -3.76 6.82
CA PRO A 33 -3.46 -2.35 6.44
C PRO A 33 -3.43 -1.42 7.65
N VAL A 34 -2.85 -0.23 7.45
CA VAL A 34 -2.71 0.81 8.48
C VAL A 34 -3.36 2.09 7.96
N THR A 35 -4.23 2.71 8.76
CA THR A 35 -4.78 4.03 8.44
C THR A 35 -3.98 5.13 9.12
N MET A 36 -3.33 5.99 8.33
CA MET A 36 -2.52 7.12 8.81
C MET A 36 -2.62 8.30 7.86
N ASN A 37 -2.62 9.54 8.39
CA ASN A 37 -2.68 10.77 7.59
C ASN A 37 -3.84 10.78 6.56
N GLU A 38 -5.00 10.27 6.98
CA GLU A 38 -6.19 10.12 6.15
C GLU A 38 -5.93 9.35 4.83
N MET A 39 -5.07 8.34 4.90
CA MET A 39 -4.83 7.32 3.89
C MET A 39 -4.91 5.93 4.52
N GLU A 40 -5.36 4.95 3.76
CA GLU A 40 -5.15 3.53 4.05
C GLU A 40 -3.89 3.09 3.28
N LEU A 41 -2.97 2.46 4.00
CA LEU A 41 -1.70 1.98 3.49
C LEU A 41 -1.64 0.46 3.71
N ALA A 42 -1.45 -0.29 2.64
CA ALA A 42 -1.28 -1.74 2.69
C ALA A 42 0.02 -2.15 1.99
N ALA A 43 0.50 -3.34 2.35
CA ALA A 43 1.63 -3.99 1.69
C ALA A 43 1.17 -5.35 1.15
N VAL A 44 1.46 -5.60 -0.12
CA VAL A 44 1.21 -6.90 -0.76
C VAL A 44 2.45 -7.33 -1.51
N TYR A 45 2.57 -8.63 -1.76
CA TYR A 45 3.57 -9.17 -2.66
C TYR A 45 2.98 -10.24 -3.56
N LEU A 46 3.58 -10.41 -4.73
CA LEU A 46 3.18 -11.38 -5.75
C LEU A 46 4.41 -11.89 -6.52
N GLN A 47 4.19 -12.71 -7.55
CA GLN A 47 5.28 -13.13 -8.42
C GLN A 47 6.00 -11.94 -9.06
N PRO A 48 7.33 -12.00 -9.29
CA PRO A 48 8.04 -10.97 -10.01
C PRO A 48 7.38 -10.64 -11.35
N ILE A 49 7.36 -9.36 -11.70
CA ILE A 49 6.72 -8.86 -12.92
C ILE A 49 7.76 -8.32 -13.91
N ASP A 50 7.44 -8.37 -15.19
CA ASP A 50 8.18 -7.63 -16.20
C ASP A 50 7.64 -6.19 -16.28
N MET A 51 8.54 -5.21 -16.30
CA MET A 51 8.20 -3.77 -16.29
C MET A 51 8.92 -3.03 -17.40
N GLU A 52 8.27 -1.98 -17.91
CA GLU A 52 8.85 -1.00 -18.82
C GLU A 52 8.59 0.43 -18.28
N PRO A 53 9.50 1.39 -18.50
CA PRO A 53 10.80 1.22 -19.14
C PRO A 53 11.79 0.44 -18.26
N ARG A 54 12.56 -0.47 -18.86
CA ARG A 54 13.65 -1.18 -18.16
C ARG A 54 14.79 -0.24 -17.74
N GLY A 55 15.55 -0.67 -16.74
CA GLY A 55 16.84 -0.08 -16.36
C GLY A 55 16.89 0.50 -14.94
N MET A 56 15.74 0.75 -14.32
CA MET A 56 15.68 1.28 -12.94
C MET A 56 15.56 0.19 -11.87
N GLY A 57 14.90 -0.92 -12.18
CA GLY A 57 14.63 -2.00 -11.22
C GLY A 57 15.26 -3.35 -11.58
N LEU A 58 15.17 -4.30 -10.66
CA LEU A 58 15.64 -5.67 -10.83
C LEU A 58 14.75 -6.42 -11.86
N PRO A 59 15.32 -7.11 -12.87
CA PRO A 59 14.53 -7.93 -13.79
C PRO A 59 13.79 -9.06 -13.07
N ALA A 60 12.61 -9.44 -13.56
CA ALA A 60 11.77 -10.49 -12.97
C ALA A 60 12.55 -11.79 -12.70
N ALA A 61 13.34 -12.24 -13.68
CA ALA A 61 14.16 -13.46 -13.60
C ALA A 61 15.25 -13.44 -12.52
N LYS A 62 15.52 -12.29 -11.89
CA LYS A 62 16.49 -12.12 -10.80
C LYS A 62 15.82 -11.81 -9.46
N ALA A 63 14.51 -11.61 -9.44
CA ALA A 63 13.75 -11.33 -8.23
C ALA A 63 13.04 -12.59 -7.72
N ASP A 64 12.63 -12.56 -6.46
CA ASP A 64 11.81 -13.61 -5.84
C ASP A 64 10.35 -13.18 -5.71
N VAL A 65 10.10 -11.88 -5.50
CA VAL A 65 8.76 -11.30 -5.44
C VAL A 65 8.71 -9.95 -6.16
N HIS A 66 7.51 -9.52 -6.54
CA HIS A 66 7.18 -8.11 -6.67
C HIS A 66 6.54 -7.65 -5.36
N LEU A 67 7.07 -6.60 -4.74
CA LEU A 67 6.59 -6.05 -3.47
C LEU A 67 5.96 -4.68 -3.73
N GLU A 68 4.77 -4.46 -3.20
CA GLU A 68 3.95 -3.29 -3.48
C GLU A 68 3.51 -2.54 -2.21
N ALA A 69 3.22 -1.26 -2.39
CA ALA A 69 2.53 -0.39 -1.45
C ALA A 69 1.26 0.17 -2.10
N ASP A 70 0.12 -0.23 -1.56
CA ASP A 70 -1.20 0.27 -1.97
C ASP A 70 -1.61 1.41 -1.04
N ILE A 71 -1.75 2.60 -1.59
CA ILE A 71 -1.98 3.81 -0.80
C ILE A 71 -3.13 4.60 -1.41
N HIS A 72 -4.23 4.62 -0.69
CA HIS A 72 -5.47 5.28 -1.12
C HIS A 72 -5.97 6.23 -0.04
N ALA A 73 -6.56 7.35 -0.43
CA ALA A 73 -7.22 8.25 0.50
C ALA A 73 -8.41 7.54 1.17
N VAL A 74 -8.63 7.86 2.44
CA VAL A 74 -9.89 7.51 3.13
C VAL A 74 -10.78 8.75 3.26
N GLU A 75 -12.01 8.55 3.74
CA GLU A 75 -12.93 9.65 3.99
C GLU A 75 -12.30 10.72 4.91
N GLY A 76 -12.49 11.99 4.56
CA GLY A 76 -11.95 13.12 5.32
C GLY A 76 -10.51 13.53 4.97
N ASN A 77 -9.92 12.97 3.90
CA ASN A 77 -8.61 13.40 3.42
C ASN A 77 -8.56 14.92 3.17
N LYS A 78 -7.55 15.57 3.76
CA LYS A 78 -7.42 17.04 3.78
C LYS A 78 -6.60 17.59 2.61
N ASN A 79 -6.08 16.72 1.75
CA ASN A 79 -5.14 17.09 0.70
C ASN A 79 -5.77 17.09 -0.71
N GLY A 80 -7.10 16.97 -0.80
CA GLY A 80 -7.85 17.11 -2.04
C GLY A 80 -8.16 15.81 -2.78
N PHE A 81 -7.91 14.66 -2.15
CA PHE A 81 -8.20 13.34 -2.70
C PHE A 81 -9.51 12.79 -2.12
N GLY A 82 -10.35 12.22 -2.98
CA GLY A 82 -11.58 11.52 -2.59
C GLY A 82 -11.31 10.16 -1.94
N ALA A 83 -12.28 9.63 -1.20
CA ALA A 83 -12.16 8.30 -0.61
C ALA A 83 -11.99 7.22 -1.68
N GLY A 84 -11.00 6.34 -1.51
CA GLY A 84 -10.62 5.30 -2.46
C GLY A 84 -9.75 5.78 -3.63
N GLU A 85 -9.46 7.08 -3.75
CA GLU A 85 -8.54 7.57 -4.77
C GLU A 85 -7.10 7.23 -4.41
N TRP A 86 -6.34 6.74 -5.39
CA TRP A 86 -4.91 6.50 -5.25
C TRP A 86 -4.17 7.81 -4.97
N ILE A 87 -3.15 7.75 -4.11
CA ILE A 87 -2.31 8.92 -3.78
C ILE A 87 -1.08 8.94 -4.70
N PRO A 88 -1.04 9.79 -5.73
CA PRO A 88 0.05 9.82 -6.69
C PRO A 88 1.24 10.64 -6.16
N TYR A 89 2.35 10.61 -6.90
CA TYR A 89 3.55 11.41 -6.65
C TYR A 89 4.23 11.23 -5.28
N LEU A 90 3.88 10.20 -4.51
CA LEU A 90 4.67 9.78 -3.35
C LEU A 90 6.08 9.36 -3.79
N THR A 91 7.05 9.62 -2.92
CA THR A 91 8.39 9.02 -3.00
C THR A 91 8.51 8.02 -1.86
N ILE A 92 8.74 6.76 -2.19
CA ILE A 92 8.72 5.67 -1.21
C ILE A 92 10.02 4.89 -1.31
N SER A 93 10.75 4.82 -0.20
CA SER A 93 11.82 3.85 -0.01
C SER A 93 11.41 2.79 0.99
N TYR A 94 12.11 1.66 1.00
CA TYR A 94 11.84 0.58 1.95
C TYR A 94 13.10 0.12 2.67
N THR A 95 12.90 -0.36 3.89
CA THR A 95 13.84 -1.20 4.62
C THR A 95 13.18 -2.55 4.86
N LEU A 96 13.77 -3.62 4.35
CA LEU A 96 13.32 -5.00 4.55
C LEU A 96 14.30 -5.73 5.46
N VAL A 97 13.80 -6.37 6.52
CA VAL A 97 14.60 -7.11 7.50
C VAL A 97 14.07 -8.53 7.61
N ASN A 98 14.93 -9.52 7.45
CA ASN A 98 14.65 -10.88 7.89
C ASN A 98 14.93 -10.97 9.39
N ASN A 99 13.90 -11.06 10.23
CA ASN A 99 14.03 -11.08 11.69
C ASN A 99 14.65 -12.38 12.20
N ASP A 100 14.62 -13.46 11.42
CA ASP A 100 15.22 -14.74 11.82
C ASP A 100 16.74 -14.72 11.65
N THR A 101 17.26 -13.99 10.66
CA THR A 101 18.71 -13.93 10.36
C THR A 101 19.36 -12.60 10.72
N GLY A 102 18.56 -11.53 10.88
CA GLY A 102 19.03 -10.15 11.05
C GLY A 102 19.51 -9.50 9.75
N GLU A 103 19.43 -10.19 8.60
CA GLU A 103 19.82 -9.63 7.30
C GLU A 103 18.85 -8.52 6.89
N LYS A 104 19.42 -7.44 6.33
CA LYS A 104 18.69 -6.22 5.97
C LYS A 104 19.01 -5.81 4.54
N GLN A 105 17.96 -5.41 3.81
CA GLN A 105 18.04 -4.79 2.49
C GLN A 105 17.31 -3.45 2.51
N GLU A 106 17.81 -2.48 1.75
CA GLU A 106 17.16 -1.19 1.50
C GLU A 106 16.96 -0.98 -0.01
N GLY A 107 15.95 -0.22 -0.39
CA GLY A 107 15.71 0.13 -1.77
C GLY A 107 14.63 1.20 -1.96
N THR A 108 14.26 1.44 -3.21
CA THR A 108 13.23 2.43 -3.58
C THR A 108 12.14 1.78 -4.41
N PHE A 109 10.91 2.23 -4.22
CA PHE A 109 9.79 1.88 -5.08
C PHE A 109 9.65 2.88 -6.22
N MET A 110 9.00 2.42 -7.28
CA MET A 110 8.63 3.23 -8.44
C MET A 110 7.10 3.32 -8.50
N PRO A 111 6.53 4.45 -8.98
CA PRO A 111 5.13 4.48 -9.36
C PRO A 111 4.93 3.57 -10.57
N MET A 112 3.91 2.73 -10.51
CA MET A 112 3.62 1.70 -11.50
C MET A 112 2.13 1.66 -11.79
N VAL A 113 1.76 1.03 -12.91
CA VAL A 113 0.38 0.74 -13.26
C VAL A 113 0.28 -0.68 -13.81
N ALA A 114 -0.62 -1.46 -13.23
CA ALA A 114 -0.98 -2.80 -13.66
C ALA A 114 -2.45 -2.84 -14.10
N SER A 115 -2.99 -4.02 -14.41
CA SER A 115 -4.35 -4.16 -14.93
C SER A 115 -5.44 -3.84 -13.89
N ASP A 116 -5.10 -3.96 -12.62
CA ASP A 116 -5.94 -3.72 -11.45
C ASP A 116 -5.84 -2.28 -10.92
N GLY A 117 -4.78 -1.54 -11.28
CA GLY A 117 -4.68 -0.11 -10.96
C GLY A 117 -3.25 0.40 -10.82
N PRO A 118 -3.10 1.68 -10.42
CA PRO A 118 -1.81 2.25 -10.06
C PRO A 118 -1.39 1.86 -8.63
N HIS A 119 -0.11 1.60 -8.44
CA HIS A 119 0.51 1.29 -7.15
C HIS A 119 1.96 1.77 -7.10
N TYR A 120 2.64 1.56 -5.98
CA TYR A 120 4.10 1.71 -5.86
C TYR A 120 4.73 0.35 -5.64
N GLY A 121 5.81 0.03 -6.35
CA GLY A 121 6.42 -1.28 -6.17
C GLY A 121 7.85 -1.40 -6.66
N ALA A 122 8.42 -2.58 -6.39
CA ALA A 122 9.68 -3.03 -6.94
C ALA A 122 9.77 -4.55 -6.96
N ASN A 123 10.48 -5.07 -7.96
CA ASN A 123 10.97 -6.45 -7.93
C ASN A 123 12.09 -6.60 -6.89
N ILE A 124 11.93 -7.55 -5.97
CA ILE A 124 12.80 -7.77 -4.82
C ILE A 124 13.39 -9.17 -4.85
N LYS A 125 14.71 -9.27 -4.63
CA LYS A 125 15.37 -10.52 -4.21
C LYS A 125 15.21 -10.66 -2.70
N MET A 126 14.60 -11.75 -2.24
CA MET A 126 14.37 -11.99 -0.81
C MET A 126 15.62 -12.60 -0.16
N MET A 127 15.78 -12.35 1.14
CA MET A 127 16.91 -12.82 1.96
C MET A 127 16.63 -14.19 2.59
N GLY A 128 16.14 -15.14 1.78
CA GLY A 128 15.72 -16.47 2.23
C GLY A 128 14.27 -16.55 2.74
N VAL A 129 13.91 -17.70 3.33
CA VAL A 129 12.65 -17.90 4.06
C VAL A 129 12.78 -17.30 5.45
N GLY A 130 11.71 -16.73 5.99
CA GLY A 130 11.71 -16.28 7.39
C GLY A 130 10.55 -15.38 7.77
N ASN A 131 10.59 -14.89 9.00
CA ASN A 131 9.74 -13.81 9.48
C ASN A 131 10.35 -12.47 9.11
N TYR A 132 9.61 -11.64 8.39
CA TYR A 132 10.08 -10.38 7.87
C TYR A 132 9.38 -9.20 8.53
N LYS A 133 10.10 -8.09 8.59
CA LYS A 133 9.55 -6.76 8.77
C LYS A 133 9.94 -5.90 7.57
N VAL A 134 8.97 -5.29 6.92
CA VAL A 134 9.22 -4.22 5.95
C VAL A 134 8.76 -2.89 6.52
N THR A 135 9.56 -1.84 6.34
CA THR A 135 9.22 -0.47 6.67
C THR A 135 9.22 0.35 5.39
N TYR A 136 8.12 1.04 5.10
CA TYR A 136 8.03 2.03 4.04
C TYR A 136 8.29 3.41 4.60
N HIS A 137 9.22 4.14 3.99
CA HIS A 137 9.55 5.52 4.28
C HIS A 137 8.89 6.39 3.21
N ILE A 138 7.87 7.15 3.61
CA ILE A 138 6.97 7.80 2.66
C ILE A 138 7.14 9.31 2.75
N GLU A 139 7.55 9.93 1.64
CA GLU A 139 7.58 11.38 1.48
C GLU A 139 6.34 11.88 0.70
N PRO A 140 5.80 13.06 1.04
CA PRO A 140 4.58 13.57 0.45
C PRO A 140 4.75 14.00 -1.02
N PRO A 141 3.63 14.16 -1.77
CA PRO A 141 3.64 14.46 -3.21
C PRO A 141 4.48 15.67 -3.64
N SER A 142 4.68 16.65 -2.75
CA SER A 142 5.54 17.81 -3.02
C SER A 142 6.98 17.44 -3.38
N LYS A 143 7.48 16.32 -2.89
CA LYS A 143 8.87 15.88 -3.16
C LYS A 143 9.09 15.49 -4.62
N ALA A 144 8.05 14.95 -5.27
CA ALA A 144 8.08 14.53 -6.67
C ALA A 144 7.42 15.56 -7.62
N GLY A 145 7.20 16.79 -7.16
CA GLY A 145 6.77 17.90 -8.03
C GLY A 145 5.27 18.17 -8.07
N MET A 146 4.46 17.51 -7.24
CA MET A 146 3.03 17.86 -7.12
C MET A 146 2.86 19.14 -6.29
N HIS A 147 2.34 20.19 -6.93
CA HIS A 147 2.08 21.48 -6.29
C HIS A 147 0.62 21.54 -5.80
N ARG A 148 0.42 22.01 -4.57
CA ARG A 148 -0.91 22.18 -3.99
C ARG A 148 -1.37 23.63 -4.10
N HIS A 149 -2.66 23.85 -4.33
CA HIS A 149 -3.28 25.17 -4.19
C HIS A 149 -3.27 25.60 -2.71
N THR A 150 -3.19 26.92 -2.46
CA THR A 150 -3.04 27.45 -1.09
C THR A 150 -3.88 28.70 -0.79
N ASP A 151 -4.60 29.22 -1.79
CA ASP A 151 -5.58 30.29 -1.64
C ASP A 151 -6.82 29.80 -0.87
N SER A 152 -7.66 30.75 -0.43
CA SER A 152 -8.84 30.45 0.38
C SER A 152 -10.00 29.81 -0.39
N GLU A 153 -10.03 29.95 -1.71
CA GLU A 153 -11.16 29.47 -2.53
C GLU A 153 -10.96 28.02 -2.99
N THR A 154 -9.73 27.64 -3.30
CA THR A 154 -9.38 26.34 -3.91
C THR A 154 -8.25 25.60 -3.20
N GLY A 155 -7.71 26.16 -2.12
CA GLY A 155 -6.59 25.57 -1.40
C GLY A 155 -6.93 24.28 -0.64
N VAL A 156 -5.91 23.44 -0.48
CA VAL A 156 -5.98 22.22 0.34
C VAL A 156 -5.06 22.33 1.56
N GLY A 157 -5.20 21.39 2.49
CA GLY A 157 -4.34 21.28 3.67
C GLY A 157 -2.86 21.18 3.32
N ARG A 158 -1.99 21.51 4.28
CA ARG A 158 -0.55 21.27 4.13
C ARG A 158 -0.30 19.77 4.02
N TRP A 159 0.75 19.39 3.29
CA TRP A 159 1.25 18.03 3.33
C TRP A 159 1.69 17.66 4.74
N TRP A 160 1.45 16.40 5.11
CA TRP A 160 2.05 15.77 6.28
C TRP A 160 3.57 15.71 6.14
N LYS A 161 4.27 15.53 7.27
CA LYS A 161 5.72 15.30 7.25
C LYS A 161 6.02 13.87 6.79
N PRO A 162 7.19 13.60 6.19
CA PRO A 162 7.62 12.24 5.92
C PRO A 162 7.46 11.35 7.15
N PHE A 163 7.01 10.12 6.94
CA PHE A 163 6.71 9.17 8.01
C PHE A 163 7.02 7.74 7.59
N ASP A 164 7.09 6.86 8.59
CA ASP A 164 7.32 5.44 8.41
C ASP A 164 6.05 4.65 8.75
N VAL A 165 5.81 3.59 7.99
CA VAL A 165 4.82 2.54 8.31
C VAL A 165 5.49 1.19 8.14
N SER A 166 5.22 0.25 9.06
CA SER A 166 5.84 -1.08 9.03
C SER A 166 4.82 -2.20 9.02
N TYR A 167 5.18 -3.29 8.37
CA TYR A 167 4.39 -4.51 8.29
C TYR A 167 5.24 -5.72 8.61
N GLU A 168 4.66 -6.68 9.32
CA GLU A 168 5.27 -7.96 9.65
C GLU A 168 4.58 -9.07 8.86
N PHE A 169 5.37 -9.95 8.25
CA PHE A 169 4.83 -11.04 7.44
C PHE A 169 5.78 -12.24 7.42
N LYS A 170 5.23 -13.42 7.19
CA LYS A 170 6.01 -14.65 7.03
C LYS A 170 6.18 -14.95 5.54
N TYR A 171 7.42 -14.98 5.08
CA TYR A 171 7.75 -15.33 3.70
C TYR A 171 8.28 -16.75 3.62
N VAL A 172 7.62 -17.60 2.83
CA VAL A 172 7.97 -19.02 2.65
C VAL A 172 8.35 -19.39 1.21
N GLY A 173 8.51 -18.39 0.33
CA GLY A 173 8.53 -18.59 -1.12
C GLY A 173 7.14 -18.56 -1.73
N LEU A 174 7.09 -18.52 -3.07
CA LEU A 174 5.85 -18.52 -3.86
C LEU A 174 5.49 -19.89 -4.44
N ASN A 175 6.27 -20.93 -4.14
CA ASN A 175 6.11 -22.30 -4.64
C ASN A 175 5.29 -23.17 -3.70
#